data_AF-A0AAV3RF29-F1
#
_entry.id   AF-A0AAV3RF29-F1
#
_cell.length_a   1.000
_cell.length_b   1.000
_cell.length_c   1.000
_cell.angle_alpha   90.00
_cell.angle_beta   90.00
_cell.angle_gamma   90.00
#
_symmetry.space_group_name_H-M   'P 1'
#
loop_
_entity.id
_entity.type
_entity.pdbx_description
1 polymer ?
#
loop_
_entity_poly.entity_id
_entity_poly.type
_entity_poly.pdbx_seq_one_letter_code
_entity_poly.pdbx_strand_id
1 'polypeptide(L)'
;MEGNQEGSSISRPPRLDGTNYPYWKAKMTAFLRSEEANWTNNEAELSLGNNKALNAIFCVVDAEVFKLISSCTVTKEAWKILQTAYDGTQKVRMSILQQLTTP
;
A
#
# COMPACT_ATOMS: atom_id res chain seq x y z
N MET A 1 7.33 -28.00 -20.62
CA MET A 1 6.00 -27.42 -20.34
C MET A 1 5.80 -27.52 -18.85
N GLU A 2 6.02 -26.46 -18.07
CA GLU A 2 5.38 -26.25 -16.76
C GLU A 2 5.37 -24.74 -16.52
N GLY A 3 4.41 -24.08 -17.15
CA GLY A 3 4.01 -22.72 -16.77
C GLY A 3 3.23 -22.84 -15.47
N ASN A 4 3.92 -22.75 -14.33
CA ASN A 4 3.25 -22.69 -13.05
C ASN A 4 2.66 -21.28 -12.90
N GLN A 5 1.44 -21.15 -13.40
CA GLN A 5 0.55 -20.04 -13.11
C GLN A 5 0.13 -20.19 -11.65
N GLU A 6 1.03 -19.85 -10.73
CA GLU A 6 0.66 -19.60 -9.34
C GLU A 6 -0.35 -18.49 -9.38
N GLY A 7 -1.62 -18.87 -9.29
CA GLY A 7 -2.76 -17.99 -9.25
C GLY A 7 -2.44 -16.93 -8.22
N SER A 8 -2.11 -15.73 -8.72
CA SER A 8 -1.82 -14.57 -7.91
C SER A 8 -3.07 -14.36 -7.09
N SER A 9 -3.09 -14.92 -5.89
CA SER A 9 -4.18 -14.77 -4.96
C SER A 9 -4.06 -13.34 -4.51
N ILE A 10 -4.69 -12.45 -5.29
CA ILE A 10 -4.95 -11.06 -4.97
C ILE A 10 -5.86 -10.98 -3.72
N SER A 11 -6.04 -12.06 -2.96
CA SER A 11 -6.81 -12.15 -1.73
C SER A 11 -6.01 -11.78 -0.49
N ARG A 12 -4.67 -11.70 -0.56
CA ARG A 12 -3.83 -11.34 0.59
C ARG A 12 -2.98 -10.10 0.29
N PRO A 13 -3.00 -9.09 1.18
CA PRO A 13 -2.18 -7.90 0.97
C PRO A 13 -0.70 -8.28 1.01
N PRO A 14 0.12 -7.77 0.06
CA PRO A 14 1.55 -8.04 0.04
C PRO A 14 2.22 -7.44 1.27
N ARG A 15 3.16 -8.20 1.87
CA ARG A 15 3.94 -7.69 3.01
C ARG A 15 4.87 -6.57 2.56
N LEU A 16 4.91 -5.50 3.34
CA LEU A 16 5.84 -4.40 3.12
C LEU A 16 7.17 -4.76 3.79
N ASP A 17 8.16 -5.13 2.98
CA ASP A 17 9.50 -5.50 3.45
C ASP A 17 10.47 -4.30 3.43
N GLY A 18 10.02 -3.13 2.95
CA GLY A 18 10.82 -1.90 2.88
C GLY A 18 11.95 -1.90 1.84
N THR A 19 12.30 -3.05 1.26
CA THR A 19 13.36 -3.24 0.25
C THR A 19 12.95 -2.80 -1.16
N ASN A 20 11.68 -2.95 -1.55
CA ASN A 20 11.18 -2.56 -2.86
C ASN A 20 9.79 -1.92 -2.78
N TYR A 21 9.77 -0.71 -2.22
CA TYR A 21 8.54 0.08 -2.09
C TYR A 21 7.80 0.32 -3.43
N PRO A 22 8.47 0.65 -4.56
CA PRO A 22 7.79 0.80 -5.85
C PRO A 22 7.06 -0.47 -6.32
N TYR A 23 7.69 -1.65 -6.17
CA TYR A 23 7.06 -2.92 -6.52
C TYR A 23 5.87 -3.23 -5.62
N TRP A 24 6.06 -3.10 -4.30
CA TRP A 24 4.99 -3.31 -3.33
C TRP A 24 3.80 -2.38 -3.59
N LYS A 25 4.08 -1.10 -3.89
CA LYS A 25 3.07 -0.08 -4.21
C LYS A 25 2.24 -0.49 -5.42
N ALA A 26 2.88 -0.96 -6.49
CA ALA A 26 2.19 -1.41 -7.70
C ALA A 26 1.26 -2.60 -7.40
N LYS A 27 1.74 -3.57 -6.61
CA LYS A 27 0.97 -4.76 -6.23
C LYS A 27 -0.22 -4.43 -5.33
N MET A 28 -0.02 -3.55 -4.33
CA MET A 28 -1.10 -3.09 -3.46
C MET A 28 -2.13 -2.24 -4.20
N THR A 29 -1.70 -1.41 -5.16
CA THR A 29 -2.62 -0.63 -6.01
C THR A 29 -3.52 -1.56 -6.84
N ALA A 30 -2.96 -2.64 -7.38
CA ALA A 30 -3.73 -3.64 -8.11
C ALA A 30 -4.74 -4.38 -7.21
N PHE A 31 -4.36 -4.70 -5.97
CA PHE A 31 -5.25 -5.26 -4.95
C PHE A 31 -6.44 -4.34 -4.67
N LEU A 32 -6.19 -3.07 -4.36
CA LEU A 32 -7.23 -2.08 -4.05
C LEU A 32 -8.18 -1.84 -5.23
N ARG A 33 -7.66 -1.79 -6.46
CA ARG A 33 -8.48 -1.65 -7.68
C ARG A 33 -9.34 -2.87 -7.95
N SER A 34 -8.80 -4.07 -7.72
CA SER A 34 -9.56 -5.32 -7.84
C SER A 34 -10.70 -5.33 -6.83
N GLU A 35 -10.45 -4.92 -5.58
CA GLU A 35 -11.47 -4.85 -4.54
C GLU A 35 -12.53 -3.80 -4.88
N GLU A 36 -12.14 -2.59 -5.32
CA GLU A 36 -13.05 -1.51 -5.73
C GLU A 36 -13.93 -1.93 -6.93
N ALA A 37 -13.40 -2.72 -7.87
CA ALA A 37 -14.16 -3.26 -9.00
C ALA A 37 -15.23 -4.30 -8.59
N ASN A 38 -15.11 -4.89 -7.41
CA ASN A 38 -16.11 -5.81 -6.85
C ASN A 38 -17.20 -5.09 -6.04
N TRP A 39 -17.07 -3.78 -5.77
CA TRP A 39 -18.07 -3.04 -5.00
C TRP A 39 -19.22 -2.63 -5.93
N THR A 40 -20.43 -3.04 -5.59
CA THR A 40 -21.64 -2.47 -6.20
C THR A 40 -21.82 -1.02 -5.73
N ASN A 41 -22.53 -0.17 -6.50
CA ASN A 41 -22.76 1.26 -6.21
C ASN A 41 -23.56 1.54 -4.91
N ASN A 42 -23.73 0.57 -4.03
CA ASN A 42 -24.42 0.70 -2.75
C ASN A 42 -23.49 1.32 -1.71
N GLU A 43 -23.97 2.35 -1.00
CA GLU A 43 -23.22 3.06 0.04
C GLU A 43 -22.69 2.14 1.17
N ALA A 44 -23.47 1.11 1.52
CA ALA A 44 -23.07 0.10 2.51
C ALA A 44 -21.90 -0.77 2.03
N GLU A 45 -21.88 -1.14 0.74
CA GLU A 45 -20.82 -1.97 0.14
C GLU A 45 -19.55 -1.15 -0.09
N LEU A 46 -19.68 0.13 -0.46
CA LEU A 46 -18.56 1.08 -0.51
C LEU A 46 -17.92 1.25 0.88
N SER A 47 -18.75 1.36 1.92
CA SER A 47 -18.28 1.50 3.31
C SER A 47 -17.60 0.23 3.83
N LEU A 48 -18.16 -0.95 3.52
CA LEU A 48 -17.57 -2.25 3.87
C LEU A 48 -16.22 -2.45 3.16
N GLY A 49 -16.20 -2.17 1.86
CA GLY A 49 -15.02 -2.21 1.03
C GLY A 49 -13.91 -1.29 1.54
N ASN A 50 -14.27 -0.05 1.86
CA ASN A 50 -13.36 0.92 2.44
C ASN A 50 -12.76 0.44 3.78
N ASN A 51 -13.58 -0.15 4.66
CA ASN A 51 -13.06 -0.70 5.92
C ASN A 51 -12.13 -1.91 5.70
N LYS A 52 -12.46 -2.81 4.77
CA LYS A 52 -11.58 -3.94 4.42
C LYS A 52 -10.23 -3.46 3.90
N ALA A 53 -10.24 -2.48 3.01
CA ALA A 53 -9.02 -1.94 2.42
C ALA A 53 -8.17 -1.16 3.44
N LEU A 54 -8.78 -0.38 4.33
CA LEU A 54 -8.09 0.24 5.46
C LEU A 54 -7.43 -0.80 6.36
N ASN A 55 -8.15 -1.85 6.73
CA ASN A 55 -7.61 -2.92 7.56
C ASN A 55 -6.42 -3.62 6.87
N ALA A 56 -6.52 -3.86 5.56
CA ALA A 56 -5.41 -4.42 4.78
C ALA A 56 -4.16 -3.53 4.80
N ILE A 57 -4.33 -2.20 4.71
CA ILE A 57 -3.24 -1.23 4.85
C ILE A 57 -2.68 -1.28 6.28
N PHE A 58 -3.54 -1.27 7.31
CA PHE A 58 -3.12 -1.30 8.71
C PHE A 58 -2.32 -2.56 9.07
N CYS A 59 -2.63 -3.72 8.49
CA CYS A 59 -1.90 -4.96 8.73
C CYS A 59 -0.48 -4.98 8.14
N VAL A 60 -0.19 -4.15 7.13
CA VAL A 60 1.10 -4.20 6.40
C VAL A 60 2.02 -3.03 6.71
N VAL A 61 1.53 -1.99 7.39
CA VAL A 61 2.34 -0.82 7.76
C VAL A 61 3.02 -1.00 9.11
N ASP A 62 4.17 -0.35 9.28
CA ASP A 62 4.88 -0.27 10.56
C ASP A 62 4.16 0.65 11.56
N ALA A 63 4.48 0.53 12.84
CA ALA A 63 3.82 1.29 13.91
C ALA A 63 3.90 2.83 13.75
N GLU A 64 4.98 3.34 13.14
CA GLU A 64 5.13 4.77 12.86
C GLU A 64 4.13 5.24 11.80
N VAL A 65 4.05 4.51 10.69
CA VAL A 65 3.14 4.82 9.59
C VAL A 65 1.69 4.56 10.01
N PHE A 66 1.44 3.50 10.78
CA PHE A 66 0.13 3.20 11.36
C PHE A 66 -0.42 4.39 12.14
N LYS A 67 0.39 5.05 12.99
CA LYS A 67 -0.04 6.25 13.73
C LYS A 67 -0.41 7.43 12.83
N LEU A 68 0.20 7.54 11.64
CA LEU A 68 -0.11 8.59 10.67
C LEU A 68 -1.45 8.35 9.97
N ILE A 69 -1.80 7.09 9.73
CA ILE A 69 -3.02 6.71 9.00
C ILE A 69 -4.16 6.22 9.90
N SER A 70 -3.93 6.03 11.20
CA SER A 70 -4.94 5.55 12.15
C SER A 70 -6.09 6.54 12.36
N SER A 71 -5.89 7.81 12.03
CA SER A 71 -6.93 8.84 12.03
C SER A 71 -7.75 8.88 10.73
N CYS A 72 -7.35 8.13 9.70
CA CYS A 72 -8.04 8.11 8.42
C CYS A 72 -9.25 7.18 8.45
N THR A 73 -10.41 7.70 8.07
CA THR A 73 -11.64 6.93 7.86
C THR A 73 -11.83 6.52 6.41
N VAL A 74 -10.99 7.02 5.49
CA VAL A 74 -11.06 6.77 4.06
C VAL A 74 -9.76 6.13 3.58
N THR A 75 -9.87 4.96 2.94
CA THR A 75 -8.76 4.18 2.37
C THR A 75 -7.91 5.03 1.44
N LYS A 76 -8.54 5.84 0.58
CA LYS A 76 -7.84 6.71 -0.37
C LYS A 76 -6.95 7.74 0.33
N GLU A 77 -7.42 8.30 1.44
CA GLU A 77 -6.65 9.24 2.27
C GLU A 77 -5.49 8.51 2.97
N ALA A 78 -5.78 7.39 3.64
CA ALA A 78 -4.74 6.56 4.28
C ALA A 78 -3.66 6.13 3.27
N TRP A 79 -4.07 5.68 2.08
CA TRP A 79 -3.19 5.27 0.99
C TRP A 79 -2.33 6.43 0.46
N LYS A 80 -2.85 7.65 0.43
CA LYS A 80 -2.10 8.85 0.01
C LYS A 80 -1.05 9.22 1.05
N ILE A 81 -1.41 9.27 2.33
CA ILE A 81 -0.47 9.57 3.43
C ILE A 81 0.65 8.52 3.48
N LEU A 82 0.29 7.25 3.36
CA LEU A 82 1.22 6.14 3.26
C LEU A 82 2.24 6.36 2.13
N GLN A 83 1.75 6.76 0.95
CA GLN A 83 2.64 7.07 -0.17
C GLN A 83 3.59 8.22 0.12
N THR A 84 3.09 9.30 0.73
CA THR A 84 3.92 10.44 1.10
C THR A 84 4.97 10.07 2.14
N ALA A 85 4.64 9.24 3.13
CA ALA A 85 5.59 8.79 4.14
C ALA A 85 6.77 8.04 3.51
N TYR A 86 6.51 6.99 2.71
CA TYR A 86 7.58 6.19 2.10
C TYR A 86 8.32 6.91 0.97
N ASP A 87 7.67 7.75 0.17
CA ASP A 87 8.34 8.57 -0.85
C ASP A 87 9.26 9.62 -0.22
N GLY A 88 8.82 10.24 0.89
CA GLY A 88 9.64 11.14 1.70
C GLY A 88 10.87 10.43 2.29
N THR A 89 10.68 9.24 2.86
CA THR A 89 11.80 8.44 3.39
C THR A 89 12.77 8.02 2.28
N GLN A 90 12.28 7.60 1.11
CA GLN A 90 13.15 7.26 -0.03
C GLN A 90 13.93 8.48 -0.55
N LYS A 91 13.28 9.64 -0.65
CA LYS A 91 13.96 10.90 -1.04
C LYS A 91 15.07 11.28 -0.08
N VAL A 92 14.82 11.18 1.23
CA VAL A 92 15.84 11.45 2.25
C VAL A 92 17.00 10.46 2.12
N ARG A 93 16.72 9.15 1.98
CA ARG A 93 17.77 8.13 1.79
C ARG A 93 18.59 8.36 0.52
N MET A 94 17.93 8.66 -0.60
CA MET A 94 18.60 8.97 -1.88
C MET A 94 19.47 10.23 -1.77
N SER A 95 18.96 11.29 -1.12
CA SER A 95 19.71 12.54 -0.91
C SER A 95 20.95 12.30 -0.03
N ILE A 96 20.82 11.52 1.05
CA ILE A 96 21.95 11.12 1.91
C ILE A 96 22.99 10.32 1.11
N LEU A 97 22.55 9.36 0.30
CA LEU A 97 23.46 8.57 -0.54
C LEU A 97 24.21 9.47 -1.54
N GLN A 98 23.53 10.40 -2.21
CA GLN A 98 24.17 11.31 -3.17
C GLN A 98 25.22 12.22 -2.52
N GLN A 99 24.92 12.79 -1.34
CA GLN A 99 25.85 13.69 -0.64
C GLN A 99 27.12 12.97 -0.14
N LEU A 100 27.00 11.71 0.26
CA LEU A 100 28.13 10.89 0.69
C LEU A 100 28.99 10.38 -0.48
N THR A 101 28.48 10.41 -1.71
CA THR A 101 29.18 9.95 -2.92
C THR A 101 29.83 11.05 -3.74
N THR A 102 29.82 12.31 -3.26
CA THR A 102 30.52 13.40 -3.93
C THR A 102 32.01 13.40 -3.54
N PRO A 103 32.95 13.16 -4.48
CA PRO A 103 34.39 13.18 -4.22
C PRO A 103 34.94 14.59 -3.94
#